data_AF-A0A098VU08-F1
#
_entry.id   AF-A0A098VU08-F1
#
_cell.length_a   1.000
_cell.length_b   1.000
_cell.length_c   1.000
_cell.angle_alpha   90.00
_cell.angle_beta   90.00
_cell.angle_gamma   90.00
#
_symmetry.space_group_name_H-M   'P 1'
#
loop_
_entity.id
_entity.type
_entity.pdbx_description
1 polymer ?
#
loop_
_entity_poly.entity_id
_entity_poly.type
_entity_poly.pdbx_seq_one_letter_code
_entity_poly.pdbx_strand_id
1 'polypeptide(L)'
;MLREGQHPNIPSPIILAVICIHFLLVFRLFSINIGIPFYVPNEYFLFVTPTVFSSSLREKMLSLKSSLDSIISYTPKYTPSLLTGSNSVLLVIGRKSSGKTFIAKEYFSKYAYYCFVCINDGSCSQSNFIKGITAPKDRNIIIDGNFSLKIRRKLFLKNLKSLGRNICAVVIMTPAEICSNIFTYNRLIKGTSGFPRRKTLLPSLDLEMPTLDEGFSEIIEFPLYFEASKIKHPDLFTCILS
;
A
#
# COMPACT_ATOMS: atom_id res chain seq x y z
N MET A 1 -7.07 22.82 54.88
CA MET A 1 -6.56 23.37 53.61
C MET A 1 -6.78 22.35 52.50
N LEU A 2 -7.93 22.43 51.83
CA LEU A 2 -8.24 21.66 50.62
C LEU A 2 -7.82 22.52 49.42
N ARG A 3 -7.01 21.98 48.51
CA ARG A 3 -6.58 22.71 47.31
C ARG A 3 -7.76 22.83 46.34
N GLU A 4 -8.13 24.07 46.04
CA GLU A 4 -9.06 24.40 44.97
C GLU A 4 -8.48 23.99 43.60
N GLY A 5 -9.32 23.31 42.81
CA GLY A 5 -9.52 23.62 41.40
C GLY A 5 -8.38 23.34 40.40
N GLN A 6 -8.13 22.07 40.08
CA GLN A 6 -7.75 21.74 38.71
C GLN A 6 -8.99 21.18 38.01
N HIS A 7 -9.71 22.05 37.29
CA HIS A 7 -10.74 21.59 36.36
C HIS A 7 -10.07 20.75 35.26
N PRO A 8 -10.58 19.55 34.95
CA PRO A 8 -10.07 18.77 33.84
C PRO A 8 -10.21 19.59 32.56
N ASN A 9 -9.16 19.66 31.74
CA ASN A 9 -9.20 20.28 30.42
C ASN A 9 -10.26 19.59 29.57
N ILE A 10 -11.47 20.15 29.55
CA ILE A 10 -12.55 19.68 28.69
C ILE A 10 -12.11 19.99 27.25
N PRO A 11 -12.09 19.01 26.34
CA PRO A 11 -11.74 19.25 24.94
C PRO A 11 -12.66 20.30 24.36
N SER A 12 -12.15 21.15 23.47
CA SER A 12 -13.01 22.14 22.80
C SER A 12 -14.20 21.44 22.13
N PRO A 13 -15.37 22.08 22.03
CA PRO A 13 -16.56 21.50 21.40
C PRO A 13 -16.30 20.97 19.98
N ILE A 14 -15.35 21.57 19.26
CA ILE A 14 -14.90 21.15 17.93
C ILE A 14 -14.20 19.79 17.98
N ILE A 15 -13.31 19.57 18.95
CA ILE A 15 -12.62 18.29 19.13
C ILE A 15 -13.63 17.20 19.49
N LEU A 16 -14.58 17.50 20.38
CA LEU A 16 -15.65 16.57 20.73
C LEU A 16 -16.50 16.19 19.50
N ALA A 17 -16.89 17.17 18.69
CA ALA A 17 -17.65 16.93 17.46
C ALA A 17 -16.88 16.05 16.46
N VAL A 18 -15.57 16.29 16.28
CA VAL A 18 -14.73 15.47 15.38
C VAL A 18 -14.60 14.03 15.88
N ILE A 19 -14.47 13.83 17.20
CA ILE A 19 -14.45 12.49 17.82
C ILE A 19 -15.78 11.79 17.61
N CYS A 20 -16.90 12.46 17.88
CA CYS A 20 -18.24 11.91 17.67
C CYS A 20 -18.49 11.53 16.21
N ILE A 21 -18.09 12.37 15.24
CA ILE A 21 -18.21 12.08 13.81
C ILE A 21 -17.38 10.83 13.42
N HIS A 22 -16.15 10.71 13.92
CA HIS A 22 -15.31 9.53 13.66
C HIS A 22 -15.92 8.25 14.24
N PHE A 23 -16.40 8.29 15.48
CA PHE A 23 -17.02 7.11 16.11
C PHE A 23 -18.29 6.68 15.37
N LEU A 24 -19.14 7.63 14.97
CA LEU A 24 -20.34 7.35 14.19
C LEU A 24 -20.01 6.73 12.83
N LEU A 25 -18.94 7.22 12.17
CA LEU A 25 -18.48 6.63 10.92
C LEU A 25 -18.04 5.18 11.11
N VAL A 26 -17.25 4.88 12.13
CA VAL A 26 -16.77 3.51 12.41
C VAL A 26 -17.93 2.53 12.61
N PHE A 27 -18.92 2.87 13.44
CA PHE A 27 -20.05 1.99 13.67
C PHE A 27 -20.96 1.83 12.44
N ARG A 28 -21.08 2.89 11.63
CA ARG A 28 -21.80 2.80 10.36
C ARG A 28 -21.07 1.91 9.35
N LEU A 29 -19.75 2.03 9.21
CA LEU A 29 -18.95 1.11 8.38
C LEU A 29 -19.08 -0.34 8.86
N PHE A 30 -19.00 -0.56 10.17
CA PHE A 30 -19.21 -1.86 10.78
C PHE A 30 -20.59 -2.46 10.44
N SER A 31 -21.65 -1.65 10.54
CA SER A 31 -23.01 -2.08 10.19
C SER A 31 -23.15 -2.48 8.72
N ILE A 32 -22.55 -1.70 7.81
CA ILE A 32 -22.54 -1.98 6.37
C ILE A 32 -21.80 -3.28 6.08
N ASN A 33 -20.69 -3.52 6.76
CA ASN A 33 -19.89 -4.74 6.62
C ASN A 33 -20.61 -6.00 7.12
N ILE A 34 -21.46 -5.88 8.14
CA ILE A 34 -22.24 -6.99 8.67
C ILE A 34 -23.61 -7.13 7.98
N GLY A 35 -24.05 -6.11 7.25
CA GLY A 35 -25.37 -6.09 6.61
C GLY A 35 -26.51 -5.81 7.59
N ILE A 36 -26.26 -5.09 8.69
CA ILE A 36 -27.28 -4.66 9.64
C ILE A 36 -27.61 -3.17 9.47
N PRO A 37 -28.86 -2.75 9.69
CA PRO A 37 -29.20 -1.33 9.69
C PRO A 37 -28.50 -0.63 10.87
N PHE A 38 -28.01 0.59 10.63
CA PHE A 38 -27.43 1.43 11.66
C PHE A 38 -28.29 2.66 11.89
N TYR A 39 -28.59 2.89 13.16
CA TYR A 39 -29.34 4.03 13.66
C TYR A 39 -28.47 4.78 14.67
N VAL A 40 -28.43 6.11 14.57
CA VAL A 40 -27.87 6.90 15.68
C VAL A 40 -28.83 6.89 16.88
N PRO A 41 -28.36 7.17 18.11
CA PRO A 41 -29.22 7.10 19.30
C PRO A 41 -30.55 7.87 19.16
N ASN A 42 -30.53 9.06 18.54
CA ASN A 42 -31.75 9.86 18.34
C ASN A 42 -32.73 9.20 17.34
N GLU A 43 -32.23 8.53 16.31
CA GLU A 43 -33.08 7.79 15.36
C GLU A 43 -33.71 6.58 16.05
N TYR A 44 -32.92 5.85 16.85
CA TYR A 44 -33.35 4.61 17.49
C TYR A 44 -34.29 4.83 18.69
N PHE A 45 -33.92 5.73 19.61
CA PHE A 45 -34.66 5.92 20.87
C PHE A 45 -35.73 7.01 20.79
N LEU A 46 -35.52 8.03 19.96
CA LEU A 46 -36.42 9.19 19.88
C LEU A 46 -37.26 9.19 18.61
N PHE A 47 -37.14 8.16 17.76
CA PHE A 47 -37.88 8.02 16.50
C PHE A 47 -37.72 9.24 15.58
N VAL A 48 -36.59 9.94 15.68
CA VAL A 48 -36.28 11.08 14.82
C VAL A 48 -36.05 10.57 13.40
N THR A 49 -36.56 11.31 12.41
CA THR A 49 -36.34 10.98 11.00
C THR A 49 -34.83 10.85 10.70
N PRO A 50 -34.40 9.79 9.99
CA PRO A 50 -32.99 9.56 9.72
C PRO A 50 -32.32 10.78 9.10
N THR A 51 -31.20 11.18 9.68
CA THR A 51 -30.44 12.30 9.13
C THR A 51 -29.77 11.82 7.85
N VAL A 52 -30.05 12.49 6.73
CA VAL A 52 -29.42 12.18 5.44
C VAL A 52 -27.92 12.44 5.58
N PHE A 53 -27.16 11.35 5.71
CA PHE A 53 -25.72 11.42 5.75
C PHE A 53 -25.22 11.96 4.42
N SER A 54 -24.18 12.81 4.45
CA SER A 54 -23.73 13.50 3.24
C SER A 54 -23.48 12.49 2.12
N SER A 55 -24.12 12.71 0.98
CA SER A 55 -24.00 11.88 -0.22
C SER A 55 -22.55 11.65 -0.59
N SER A 56 -21.68 12.65 -0.35
CA SER A 56 -20.25 12.61 -0.59
C SER A 56 -19.50 11.45 0.09
N LEU A 57 -19.85 11.08 1.32
CA LEU A 57 -19.18 9.97 2.01
C LEU A 57 -19.70 8.61 1.53
N ARG A 58 -21.00 8.51 1.25
CA ARG A 58 -21.61 7.32 0.65
C ARG A 58 -21.09 7.08 -0.76
N GLU A 59 -20.94 8.12 -1.57
CA GLU A 59 -20.36 8.09 -2.89
C GLU A 59 -18.89 7.68 -2.84
N LYS A 60 -18.12 8.21 -1.86
CA LYS A 60 -16.72 7.80 -1.65
C LYS A 60 -16.63 6.30 -1.32
N MET A 61 -17.51 5.79 -0.46
CA MET A 61 -17.58 4.36 -0.14
C MET A 61 -18.00 3.48 -1.32
N LEU A 62 -19.02 3.88 -2.08
CA LEU A 62 -19.47 3.16 -3.27
C LEU A 62 -18.41 3.18 -4.38
N SER A 63 -17.66 4.27 -4.52
CA SER A 63 -16.54 4.39 -5.45
C SER A 63 -15.38 3.46 -5.07
N LEU A 64 -15.10 3.29 -3.77
CA LEU A 64 -14.09 2.34 -3.30
C LEU A 64 -14.52 0.89 -3.57
N LYS A 65 -15.77 0.53 -3.29
CA LYS A 65 -16.28 -0.83 -3.53
C LYS A 65 -16.32 -1.20 -5.01
N SER A 66 -16.83 -0.30 -5.87
CA SER A 66 -16.82 -0.51 -7.33
C SER A 66 -15.40 -0.54 -7.91
N SER A 67 -14.48 0.26 -7.36
CA SER A 67 -13.06 0.16 -7.70
C SER A 67 -12.52 -1.23 -7.34
N LEU A 68 -12.81 -1.77 -6.15
CA LEU A 68 -12.33 -3.09 -5.75
C LEU A 68 -12.80 -4.21 -6.68
N ASP A 69 -14.07 -4.21 -7.07
CA ASP A 69 -14.61 -5.22 -7.98
C ASP A 69 -13.90 -5.19 -9.35
N SER A 70 -13.58 -3.98 -9.84
CA SER A 70 -12.79 -3.82 -11.08
C SER A 70 -11.32 -4.23 -10.93
N ILE A 71 -10.74 -4.04 -9.75
CA ILE A 71 -9.34 -4.36 -9.43
C ILE A 71 -9.15 -5.88 -9.26
N ILE A 72 -10.10 -6.56 -8.61
CA ILE A 72 -10.01 -8.00 -8.30
C ILE A 72 -10.09 -8.85 -9.57
N SER A 73 -10.71 -8.34 -10.65
CA SER A 73 -10.88 -9.06 -11.92
C SER A 73 -9.75 -8.84 -12.93
N TYR A 74 -8.77 -7.99 -12.65
CA TYR A 74 -7.75 -7.65 -13.66
C TYR A 74 -6.60 -8.65 -13.67
N THR A 75 -6.65 -9.72 -14.47
CA THR A 75 -5.41 -10.50 -14.71
C THR A 75 -4.47 -9.63 -15.57
N PRO A 76 -3.25 -9.29 -15.10
CA PRO A 76 -2.34 -8.49 -15.90
C PRO A 76 -2.04 -9.26 -17.20
N LYS A 77 -2.60 -8.78 -18.32
CA LYS A 77 -2.25 -9.23 -19.69
C LYS A 77 -0.86 -8.73 -20.11
N TYR A 78 -0.02 -8.35 -19.15
CA TYR A 78 1.37 -8.04 -19.39
C TYR A 78 2.14 -9.35 -19.53
N THR A 79 2.04 -9.95 -20.71
CA THR A 79 3.03 -10.91 -21.18
C THR A 79 4.33 -10.13 -21.35
N PRO A 80 5.43 -10.58 -20.75
CA PRO A 80 6.60 -9.75 -20.58
C PRO A 80 7.48 -9.83 -21.82
N SER A 81 7.08 -9.17 -22.90
CA SER A 81 7.97 -8.91 -24.04
C SER A 81 9.31 -8.29 -23.59
N LEU A 82 9.28 -7.55 -22.48
CA LEU A 82 10.43 -7.02 -21.74
C LEU A 82 11.32 -8.10 -21.09
N LEU A 83 10.75 -9.21 -20.62
CA LEU A 83 11.51 -10.30 -19.98
C LEU A 83 12.03 -11.35 -20.97
N THR A 84 11.55 -11.35 -22.22
CA THR A 84 11.86 -12.40 -23.20
C THR A 84 13.00 -12.10 -24.17
N GLY A 85 13.70 -10.96 -24.05
CA GLY A 85 14.77 -10.65 -25.04
C GLY A 85 15.88 -9.69 -24.63
N SER A 86 15.92 -9.17 -23.40
CA SER A 86 16.94 -8.19 -23.00
C SER A 86 17.58 -8.55 -21.66
N ASN A 87 18.89 -8.33 -21.52
CA ASN A 87 19.61 -8.40 -20.26
C ASN A 87 19.37 -7.12 -19.45
N SER A 88 18.17 -6.98 -18.91
CA SER A 88 17.71 -5.76 -18.25
C SER A 88 17.66 -5.90 -16.73
N VAL A 89 17.73 -4.75 -16.05
CA VAL A 89 17.51 -4.64 -14.61
C VAL A 89 16.15 -3.98 -14.40
N LEU A 90 15.23 -4.69 -13.75
CA LEU A 90 13.92 -4.21 -13.38
C LEU A 90 13.95 -3.70 -11.94
N LEU A 91 13.85 -2.39 -11.75
CA LEU A 91 13.74 -1.78 -10.44
C LEU A 91 12.26 -1.62 -10.06
N VAL A 92 11.80 -2.36 -9.05
CA VAL A 92 10.39 -2.36 -8.65
C VAL A 92 10.12 -1.21 -7.68
N ILE A 93 9.27 -0.28 -8.10
CA ILE A 93 8.97 0.99 -7.43
C ILE A 93 7.49 1.01 -7.04
N GLY A 94 7.16 1.65 -5.91
CA GLY A 94 5.78 1.71 -5.42
C GLY A 94 5.73 1.92 -3.92
N ARG A 95 4.55 2.30 -3.42
CA ARG A 95 4.31 2.60 -2.00
C ARG A 95 4.54 1.39 -1.10
N LYS A 96 4.84 1.62 0.18
CA LYS A 96 4.88 0.51 1.14
C LYS A 96 3.49 -0.16 1.18
N SER A 97 3.46 -1.49 1.29
CA SER A 97 2.23 -2.30 1.24
C SER A 97 1.45 -2.27 -0.09
N SER A 98 2.03 -1.79 -1.19
CA SER A 98 1.41 -1.82 -2.52
C SER A 98 1.43 -3.20 -3.20
N GLY A 99 1.93 -4.24 -2.54
CA GLY A 99 2.05 -5.57 -3.14
C GLY A 99 3.27 -5.79 -4.04
N LYS A 100 4.22 -4.84 -4.16
CA LYS A 100 5.47 -4.98 -4.95
C LYS A 100 6.13 -6.34 -4.82
N THR A 101 6.43 -6.77 -3.60
CA THR A 101 7.12 -8.02 -3.31
C THR A 101 6.34 -9.24 -3.78
N PHE A 102 5.01 -9.20 -3.66
CA PHE A 102 4.15 -10.25 -4.17
C PHE A 102 4.21 -10.29 -5.69
N ILE A 103 4.04 -9.14 -6.36
CA ILE A 103 4.07 -9.05 -7.83
C ILE A 103 5.42 -9.51 -8.38
N ALA A 104 6.51 -9.02 -7.80
CA ALA A 104 7.86 -9.35 -8.23
C ALA A 104 8.19 -10.84 -8.08
N LYS A 105 7.76 -11.47 -7.00
CA LYS A 105 7.96 -12.91 -6.79
C LYS A 105 7.04 -13.75 -7.65
N GLU A 106 5.75 -13.45 -7.69
CA GLU A 106 4.78 -14.33 -8.34
C GLU A 106 4.88 -14.25 -9.88
N TYR A 107 5.07 -13.04 -10.41
CA TYR A 107 4.99 -12.79 -11.85
C TYR A 107 6.34 -12.67 -12.52
N PHE A 108 7.32 -12.01 -11.87
CA PHE A 108 8.59 -11.73 -12.54
C PHE A 108 9.68 -12.77 -12.25
N SER A 109 9.70 -13.37 -11.05
CA SER A 109 10.80 -14.28 -10.66
C SER A 109 10.91 -15.55 -11.51
N LYS A 110 9.84 -15.93 -12.23
CA LYS A 110 9.85 -17.04 -13.20
C LYS A 110 10.75 -16.76 -14.41
N TYR A 111 11.01 -15.49 -14.72
CA TYR A 111 11.72 -15.05 -15.91
C TYR A 111 13.02 -14.29 -15.61
N ALA A 112 13.31 -14.01 -14.33
CA ALA A 112 14.41 -13.17 -13.93
C ALA A 112 14.95 -13.54 -12.54
N TYR A 113 16.22 -13.25 -12.30
CA TYR A 113 16.83 -13.41 -10.99
C TYR A 113 16.27 -12.38 -10.01
N TYR A 114 15.56 -12.86 -8.98
CA TYR A 114 14.95 -12.00 -7.97
C TYR A 114 15.94 -11.64 -6.86
N CYS A 115 16.19 -10.34 -6.70
CA CYS A 115 17.00 -9.76 -5.65
C CYS A 115 16.12 -8.87 -4.75
N PHE A 116 16.03 -9.20 -3.47
CA PHE A 116 15.38 -8.35 -2.48
C PHE A 116 16.43 -7.53 -1.73
N VAL A 117 16.23 -6.22 -1.71
CA VAL A 117 17.08 -5.26 -1.01
C VAL A 117 16.27 -4.54 0.05
N CYS A 118 16.63 -4.79 1.31
CA CYS A 118 16.12 -4.00 2.42
C CYS A 118 17.04 -2.81 2.66
N ILE A 119 16.47 -1.61 2.76
CA ILE A 119 17.18 -0.40 3.16
C ILE A 119 16.57 0.02 4.50
N ASN A 120 17.25 -0.33 5.59
CA ASN A 120 16.91 0.15 6.92
C ASN A 120 18.01 1.11 7.37
N ASP A 121 17.63 2.34 7.69
CA ASP A 121 18.45 3.34 8.40
C ASP A 121 19.93 3.40 7.94
N GLY A 122 20.14 3.54 6.63
CA GLY A 122 21.48 3.69 6.04
C GLY A 122 22.26 2.40 5.81
N SER A 123 21.84 1.28 6.40
CA SER A 123 22.36 -0.05 6.04
C SER A 123 21.52 -0.63 4.90
N CYS A 124 22.00 -0.47 3.68
CA CYS A 124 21.57 -1.35 2.61
C CYS A 124 22.07 -2.76 2.94
N SER A 125 21.29 -3.81 2.71
CA SER A 125 21.86 -5.16 2.61
C SER A 125 22.75 -5.22 1.36
N GLN A 126 23.91 -4.57 1.43
CA GLN A 126 24.83 -4.33 0.32
C GLN A 126 25.27 -5.67 -0.28
N SER A 127 25.34 -6.72 0.55
CA SER A 127 25.59 -8.10 0.14
C SER A 127 24.55 -8.66 -0.83
N ASN A 128 23.24 -8.46 -0.58
CA ASN A 128 22.20 -8.94 -1.49
C ASN A 128 22.20 -8.16 -2.80
N PHE A 129 22.44 -6.84 -2.72
CA PHE A 129 22.55 -6.00 -3.90
C PHE A 129 23.76 -6.38 -4.76
N ILE A 130 24.93 -6.58 -4.14
CA ILE A 130 26.15 -7.07 -4.81
C ILE A 130 25.88 -8.43 -5.45
N LYS A 131 25.26 -9.38 -4.73
CA LYS A 131 24.87 -10.68 -5.29
C LYS A 131 23.97 -10.54 -6.52
N GLY A 132 23.01 -9.62 -6.46
CA GLY A 132 22.14 -9.29 -7.59
C GLY A 132 22.89 -8.72 -8.79
N ILE A 133 23.83 -7.80 -8.55
CA ILE A 133 24.69 -7.21 -9.60
C ILE A 133 25.59 -8.27 -10.24
N THR A 134 26.11 -9.22 -9.45
CA THR A 134 26.94 -10.33 -9.93
C THR A 134 26.15 -11.48 -10.54
N ALA A 135 24.82 -11.36 -10.64
CA ALA A 135 23.98 -12.40 -11.23
C ALA A 135 24.35 -12.65 -12.70
N PRO A 136 24.01 -13.85 -13.23
CA PRO A 136 24.37 -14.26 -14.58
C PRO A 136 24.05 -13.19 -15.64
N LYS A 137 24.96 -13.02 -16.60
CA LYS A 137 24.87 -11.99 -17.64
C LYS A 137 23.74 -12.22 -18.63
N ASP A 138 23.22 -13.44 -18.72
CA ASP A 138 22.18 -13.94 -19.62
C ASP A 138 20.76 -13.85 -19.05
N ARG A 139 20.60 -13.28 -17.84
CA ARG A 139 19.29 -13.18 -17.18
C ARG A 139 18.96 -11.77 -16.77
N ASN A 140 17.66 -11.47 -16.89
CA ASN A 140 17.06 -10.31 -16.25
C ASN A 140 17.24 -10.34 -14.73
N ILE A 141 17.36 -9.17 -14.11
CA ILE A 141 17.49 -9.02 -12.66
C ILE A 141 16.31 -8.17 -12.17
N ILE A 142 15.57 -8.66 -11.18
CA ILE A 142 14.55 -7.87 -10.49
C ILE A 142 15.13 -7.40 -9.17
N ILE A 143 15.02 -6.11 -8.90
CA ILE A 143 15.44 -5.52 -7.63
C ILE A 143 14.19 -4.95 -6.94
N ASP A 144 13.72 -5.66 -5.91
CA ASP A 144 12.62 -5.21 -5.04
C ASP A 144 13.19 -4.60 -3.76
N GLY A 145 12.66 -3.45 -3.38
CA GLY A 145 13.13 -2.70 -2.22
C GLY A 145 12.32 -1.44 -1.96
N ASN A 146 12.85 -0.59 -1.08
CA ASN A 146 12.17 0.65 -0.71
C ASN A 146 12.59 1.82 -1.62
N PHE A 147 12.17 1.76 -2.89
CA PHE A 147 12.54 2.70 -3.95
C PHE A 147 11.49 3.80 -4.24
N SER A 148 10.58 4.06 -3.29
CA SER A 148 9.50 5.03 -3.52
C SER A 148 9.99 6.49 -3.63
N LEU A 149 11.17 6.81 -3.11
CA LEU A 149 11.77 8.15 -3.13
C LEU A 149 12.95 8.21 -4.12
N LYS A 150 13.06 9.32 -4.86
CA LYS A 150 14.11 9.59 -5.86
C LYS A 150 15.52 9.52 -5.28
N ILE A 151 15.71 10.03 -4.07
CA ILE A 151 17.01 10.00 -3.38
C ILE A 151 17.51 8.55 -3.24
N ARG A 152 16.61 7.62 -2.91
CA ARG A 152 16.96 6.20 -2.77
C ARG A 152 17.26 5.56 -4.12
N ARG A 153 16.46 5.86 -5.15
CA ARG A 153 16.73 5.36 -6.52
C ARG A 153 18.08 5.83 -7.04
N LYS A 154 18.42 7.11 -6.85
CA LYS A 154 19.69 7.70 -7.29
C LYS A 154 20.92 6.93 -6.77
N LEU A 155 20.89 6.51 -5.50
CA LEU A 155 21.98 5.71 -4.90
C LEU A 155 22.21 4.38 -5.63
N PHE A 156 21.13 3.75 -6.09
CA PHE A 156 21.19 2.44 -6.76
C PHE A 156 21.49 2.57 -8.24
N LEU A 157 20.86 3.53 -8.92
CA LEU A 157 21.08 3.78 -10.34
C LEU A 157 22.55 4.04 -10.67
N LYS A 158 23.28 4.75 -9.79
CA LYS A 158 24.72 4.96 -9.96
C LYS A 158 25.49 3.63 -10.07
N ASN A 159 25.16 2.66 -9.22
CA ASN A 159 25.82 1.35 -9.19
C ASN A 159 25.30 0.40 -10.28
N LEU A 160 24.06 0.58 -10.73
CA LEU A 160 23.48 -0.24 -11.80
C LEU A 160 23.99 0.19 -13.18
N LYS A 161 24.27 1.48 -13.39
CA LYS A 161 24.82 1.97 -14.66
C LYS A 161 26.16 1.33 -15.01
N SER A 162 27.00 1.00 -14.03
CA SER A 162 28.28 0.32 -14.28
C SER A 162 28.13 -1.13 -14.79
N LEU A 163 26.92 -1.69 -14.77
CA LEU A 163 26.65 -3.02 -15.35
C LEU A 163 26.52 -3.02 -16.87
N GLY A 164 26.37 -1.85 -17.50
CA GLY A 164 26.13 -1.74 -18.95
C GLY A 164 24.81 -2.40 -19.40
N ARG A 165 23.84 -2.51 -18.50
CA ARG A 165 22.51 -3.08 -18.76
C ARG A 165 21.46 -1.97 -18.83
N ASN A 166 20.39 -2.22 -19.58
CA ASN A 166 19.20 -1.37 -19.55
C ASN A 166 18.56 -1.45 -18.17
N ILE A 167 18.10 -0.31 -17.64
CA ILE A 167 17.46 -0.24 -16.33
C ILE A 167 16.03 0.25 -16.53
N CYS A 168 15.05 -0.61 -16.27
CA CYS A 168 13.64 -0.25 -16.37
C CYS A 168 13.04 -0.04 -14.99
N ALA A 169 12.21 0.98 -14.85
CA ALA A 169 11.38 1.19 -13.67
C ALA A 169 10.08 0.41 -13.84
N VAL A 170 9.70 -0.42 -12.86
CA VAL A 170 8.38 -1.05 -12.81
C VAL A 170 7.61 -0.43 -11.65
N VAL A 171 6.65 0.43 -11.95
CA VAL A 171 5.92 1.24 -10.97
C VAL A 171 4.58 0.61 -10.63
N ILE A 172 4.42 0.15 -9.39
CA ILE A 172 3.15 -0.40 -8.91
C ILE A 172 2.22 0.75 -8.49
N MET A 173 1.16 0.96 -9.26
CA MET A 173 0.23 2.09 -9.16
C MET A 173 -0.89 1.86 -8.13
N THR A 174 -0.56 1.32 -6.96
CA THR A 174 -1.53 1.17 -5.87
C THR A 174 -1.82 2.53 -5.20
N PRO A 175 -3.09 2.95 -5.09
CA PRO A 175 -3.46 4.15 -4.34
C PRO A 175 -3.04 4.07 -2.87
N ALA A 176 -2.73 5.22 -2.26
CA ALA A 176 -2.28 5.27 -0.88
C ALA A 176 -3.34 4.71 0.10
N GLU A 177 -4.62 5.07 -0.09
CA GLU A 177 -5.72 4.56 0.73
C GLU A 177 -5.76 3.01 0.71
N ILE A 178 -5.61 2.41 -0.46
CA ILE A 178 -5.54 0.95 -0.61
C ILE A 178 -4.29 0.36 0.04
N CYS A 179 -3.12 0.99 -0.09
CA CYS A 179 -1.91 0.54 0.62
C CYS A 179 -2.09 0.52 2.15
N SER A 180 -2.78 1.52 2.70
CA SER A 180 -3.13 1.58 4.12
C SER A 180 -4.01 0.39 4.51
N ASN A 181 -5.03 0.10 3.70
CA ASN A 181 -5.96 -1.00 3.94
C ASN A 181 -5.26 -2.37 3.84
N ILE A 182 -4.41 -2.57 2.83
CA ILE A 182 -3.55 -3.76 2.70
C ILE A 182 -2.63 -3.91 3.93
N PHE A 183 -2.06 -2.81 4.42
CA PHE A 183 -1.21 -2.83 5.61
C PHE A 183 -2.00 -3.30 6.84
N THR A 184 -3.19 -2.71 7.06
CA THR A 184 -4.09 -3.09 8.15
C THR A 184 -4.51 -4.55 8.07
N TYR A 185 -4.93 -5.01 6.89
CA TYR A 185 -5.27 -6.41 6.65
C TYR A 185 -4.09 -7.34 6.96
N ASN A 186 -2.90 -7.06 6.43
CA ASN A 186 -1.71 -7.87 6.71
C ASN A 186 -1.37 -7.91 8.20
N ARG A 187 -1.57 -6.80 8.92
CA ARG A 187 -1.34 -6.71 10.37
C ARG A 187 -2.34 -7.57 11.16
N LEU A 188 -3.60 -7.61 10.74
CA LEU A 188 -4.63 -8.45 11.36
C LEU A 188 -4.36 -9.93 11.12
N ILE A 189 -4.00 -10.31 9.88
CA ILE A 189 -3.78 -11.72 9.52
C ILE A 189 -2.47 -12.29 10.07
N LYS A 190 -1.37 -11.53 10.02
CA LYS A 190 -0.04 -12.02 10.41
C LYS A 190 0.30 -11.76 11.88
N GLY A 191 -0.57 -11.03 12.60
CA GLY A 191 -0.28 -10.54 13.94
C GLY A 191 0.84 -9.49 13.99
N THR A 192 1.24 -9.09 15.20
CA THR A 192 2.26 -8.06 15.42
C THR A 192 3.70 -8.58 15.38
N SER A 193 3.92 -9.89 15.26
CA SER A 193 5.25 -10.53 15.35
C SER A 193 6.22 -10.13 14.23
N GLY A 194 5.72 -9.58 13.12
CA GLY A 194 6.53 -9.08 12.00
C GLY A 194 6.53 -7.55 11.82
N PHE A 195 5.89 -6.79 12.71
CA PHE A 195 5.83 -5.34 12.63
C PHE A 195 6.64 -4.71 13.77
N PRO A 196 7.42 -3.64 13.52
CA PRO A 196 8.17 -2.99 14.57
C PRO A 196 7.23 -2.57 15.70
N ARG A 197 7.55 -2.95 16.95
CA ARG A 197 6.75 -2.67 18.17
C ARG A 197 6.54 -1.18 18.45
N ARG A 198 7.25 -0.28 17.74
CA ARG A 198 7.05 1.16 17.88
C ARG A 198 5.68 1.55 17.33
N LYS A 199 4.97 2.37 18.11
CA LYS A 199 3.63 2.94 17.86
C LYS A 199 3.56 3.87 16.62
N THR A 200 4.27 3.58 15.53
CA THR A 200 4.14 4.38 14.34
C THR A 200 2.79 4.12 13.69
N LEU A 201 1.95 5.15 13.79
CA LEU A 201 0.96 5.56 12.79
C LEU A 201 1.48 5.18 11.40
N LEU A 202 0.59 4.62 10.58
CA LEU A 202 0.73 4.17 9.20
C LEU A 202 2.08 4.46 8.50
N PRO A 203 2.71 3.47 7.84
CA PRO A 203 3.97 3.72 7.12
C PRO A 203 3.81 4.91 6.16
N SER A 204 4.85 5.75 6.01
CA SER A 204 4.85 6.77 4.94
C SER A 204 4.51 6.10 3.61
N LEU A 205 3.50 6.66 2.95
CA LEU A 205 2.96 6.21 1.67
C LEU A 205 3.43 7.11 0.53
N ASP A 206 4.54 7.83 0.77
CA ASP A 206 5.12 8.74 -0.20
C ASP A 206 5.67 7.95 -1.39
N LEU A 207 5.30 8.40 -2.58
CA LEU A 207 5.76 7.86 -3.85
C LEU A 207 6.07 9.04 -4.78
N GLU A 208 7.34 9.19 -5.11
CA GLU A 208 7.80 10.07 -6.17
C GLU A 208 7.89 9.25 -7.45
N MET A 209 7.11 9.62 -8.46
CA MET A 209 7.13 8.93 -9.76
C MET A 209 8.53 8.99 -10.37
N PRO A 210 9.06 7.88 -10.91
CA PRO A 210 10.35 7.90 -11.59
C PRO A 210 10.28 8.70 -12.89
N THR A 211 11.40 9.29 -13.29
CA THR A 211 11.54 9.98 -14.58
C THR A 211 12.71 9.40 -15.38
N LEU A 212 12.65 9.49 -16.71
CA LEU A 212 13.73 9.01 -17.59
C LEU A 212 15.07 9.69 -17.25
N ASP A 213 15.03 10.96 -16.83
CA ASP A 213 16.20 11.74 -16.40
C ASP A 213 16.97 11.13 -15.21
N GLU A 214 16.34 10.26 -14.42
CA GLU A 214 17.07 9.53 -13.37
C GLU A 214 18.09 8.52 -13.95
N GLY A 215 17.91 8.14 -15.22
CA GLY A 215 18.70 7.16 -15.94
C GLY A 215 17.98 5.84 -16.17
N PHE A 216 16.64 5.86 -16.21
CA PHE A 216 15.86 4.70 -16.64
C PHE A 216 15.78 4.68 -18.16
N SER A 217 15.90 3.47 -18.74
CA SER A 217 15.67 3.23 -20.16
C SER A 217 14.17 3.25 -20.49
N GLU A 218 13.34 2.81 -19.56
CA GLU A 218 11.89 2.72 -19.70
C GLU A 218 11.20 2.79 -18.34
N ILE A 219 9.97 3.32 -18.31
CA ILE A 219 9.10 3.33 -17.13
C ILE A 219 7.83 2.57 -17.49
N ILE A 220 7.57 1.51 -16.74
CA ILE A 220 6.44 0.61 -16.93
C ILE A 220 5.50 0.81 -15.76
N GLU A 221 4.28 1.24 -16.04
CA GLU A 221 3.24 1.33 -15.04
C GLU A 221 2.51 -0.01 -14.92
N PHE A 222 2.49 -0.53 -13.70
CA PHE A 222 1.78 -1.74 -13.36
C PHE A 222 0.54 -1.36 -12.54
N PRO A 223 -0.67 -1.61 -13.05
CA PRO A 223 -1.89 -1.24 -12.35
C PRO A 223 -2.02 -2.03 -11.05
N LEU A 224 -2.88 -1.54 -10.15
CA LEU A 224 -3.24 -2.28 -8.95
C LEU A 224 -3.82 -3.65 -9.33
N TYR A 225 -3.31 -4.69 -8.67
CA TYR A 225 -3.71 -6.06 -8.92
C TYR A 225 -3.92 -6.81 -7.60
N PHE A 226 -5.04 -7.54 -7.52
CA PHE A 226 -5.27 -8.53 -6.48
C PHE A 226 -5.65 -9.86 -7.10
N GLU A 227 -5.01 -10.92 -6.64
CA GLU A 227 -5.42 -12.27 -6.99
C GLU A 227 -6.37 -12.78 -5.89
N ALA A 228 -7.67 -12.82 -6.19
CA ALA A 228 -8.71 -13.19 -5.22
C ALA A 228 -8.41 -14.53 -4.52
N SER A 229 -7.92 -15.52 -5.27
CA SER A 229 -7.56 -16.87 -4.78
C SER A 229 -6.46 -16.87 -3.72
N LYS A 230 -5.63 -15.82 -3.66
CA LYS A 230 -4.52 -15.70 -2.70
C LYS A 230 -4.85 -14.84 -1.49
N ILE A 231 -6.06 -14.29 -1.43
CA ILE A 231 -6.56 -13.55 -0.26
C ILE A 231 -7.09 -14.57 0.75
N LYS A 232 -6.38 -14.76 1.87
CA LYS A 232 -6.76 -15.73 2.92
C LYS A 232 -8.15 -15.50 3.53
N HIS A 233 -8.54 -14.24 3.73
CA HIS A 233 -9.83 -13.85 4.30
C HIS A 233 -10.46 -12.75 3.43
N PRO A 234 -11.11 -13.11 2.32
CA PRO A 234 -11.66 -12.14 1.37
C PRO A 234 -12.73 -11.25 2.00
N ASP A 235 -13.55 -11.79 2.91
CA ASP A 235 -14.58 -11.03 3.63
C ASP A 235 -13.94 -9.98 4.54
N LEU A 236 -12.86 -10.34 5.26
CA LEU A 236 -12.13 -9.37 6.08
C LEU A 236 -11.43 -8.32 5.21
N PHE A 237 -10.87 -8.73 4.08
CA PHE A 237 -10.19 -7.83 3.15
C PHE A 237 -11.15 -6.78 2.60
N THR A 238 -12.34 -7.19 2.19
CA THR A 238 -13.41 -6.29 1.72
C THR A 238 -13.90 -5.37 2.85
N CYS A 239 -14.09 -5.89 4.07
CA CYS A 239 -14.45 -5.07 5.24
C CYS A 239 -13.43 -3.98 5.60
N ILE A 240 -12.15 -4.19 5.29
CA ILE A 240 -11.09 -3.20 5.57
C ILE A 240 -10.97 -2.17 4.45
N LEU A 241 -11.46 -2.50 3.25
CA LEU A 241 -11.38 -1.62 2.09
C LEU A 241 -12.61 -0.72 1.91
N SER A 242 -13.74 -1.10 2.53
CA SER A 242 -15.00 -0.34 2.64
C SER A 242 -14.93 0.79 3.66
#